data_AF-A0A3N1SZ35-F1
#
_entry.id   AF-A0A3N1SZ35-F1
#
_cell.length_a   1.000
_cell.length_b   1.000
_cell.length_c   1.000
_cell.angle_alpha   90.00
_cell.angle_beta   90.00
_cell.angle_gamma   90.00
#
_symmetry.space_group_name_H-M   'P 1'
#
loop_
_entity.id
_entity.type
_entity.pdbx_description
1 polymer ?
#
loop_
_entity_poly.entity_id
_entity_poly.type
_entity_poly.pdbx_seq_one_letter_code
_entity_poly.pdbx_strand_id
1 'polypeptide(L)'
;MCIRVRFAPIGSAPVFDPATQTIALPPGLDRSHTVTAVRAVLAELAIPQPQFGALCYCGASLDLSPRIPQQRTGEQAVTHGA
;
A
#
# COMPACT_ATOMS: atom_id res chain seq x y z
N MET A 1 -10.96 3.90 -12.85
CA MET A 1 -9.88 3.18 -12.14
C MET A 1 -9.92 3.58 -10.68
N CYS A 2 -9.21 2.90 -9.79
CA CYS A 2 -9.21 3.24 -8.37
C CYS A 2 -7.77 3.35 -7.87
N ILE A 3 -7.58 4.17 -6.83
CA ILE A 3 -6.31 4.39 -6.16
C ILE A 3 -5.77 3.06 -5.62
N ARG A 4 -4.46 2.89 -5.70
CA ARG A 4 -3.73 1.73 -5.18
C ARG A 4 -2.71 2.17 -4.14
N VAL A 5 -2.39 1.29 -3.21
CA VAL A 5 -1.32 1.50 -2.24
C VAL A 5 -0.16 0.58 -2.57
N ARG A 6 1.05 1.15 -2.61
CA ARG A 6 2.29 0.42 -2.80
C ARG A 6 3.24 0.77 -1.65
N PHE A 7 3.90 -0.25 -1.11
CA PHE A 7 4.95 -0.04 -0.12
C PHE A 7 6.32 0.09 -0.81
N ALA A 8 7.03 1.17 -0.55
CA ALA A 8 8.32 1.48 -1.15
C ALA A 8 9.20 2.32 -0.20
N PRO A 9 10.54 2.19 -0.24
CA PRO A 9 11.44 3.00 0.60
C PRO A 9 11.20 4.50 0.42
N ILE A 10 11.43 5.27 1.50
CA ILE A 10 11.30 6.73 1.48
C ILE A 10 12.24 7.31 0.41
N GLY A 11 11.71 8.22 -0.42
CA GLY A 11 12.47 8.87 -1.50
C GLY A 11 12.57 8.05 -2.80
N SER A 12 12.11 6.80 -2.84
CA SER A 12 12.16 5.96 -4.06
C SER A 12 11.00 6.22 -5.03
N ALA A 13 9.95 6.90 -4.59
CA ALA A 13 8.78 7.25 -5.38
C ALA A 13 8.11 8.51 -4.83
N PRO A 14 7.35 9.26 -5.65
CA PRO A 14 6.49 10.32 -5.14
C PRO A 14 5.40 9.72 -4.23
N VAL A 15 4.93 10.51 -3.27
CA VAL A 15 3.87 10.11 -2.32
C VAL A 15 2.60 9.70 -3.06
N PHE A 16 2.25 10.42 -4.12
CA PHE A 16 1.16 10.07 -5.03
C PHE A 16 1.61 10.20 -6.48
N ASP A 17 1.38 9.16 -7.27
CA ASP A 17 1.56 9.16 -8.72
C ASP A 17 0.19 9.23 -9.41
N PRO A 18 -0.15 10.37 -10.06
CA PRO A 18 -1.44 10.55 -10.73
C PRO A 18 -1.57 9.71 -12.00
N ALA A 19 -0.46 9.34 -12.66
CA ALA A 19 -0.50 8.56 -13.90
C ALA A 19 -0.93 7.11 -13.62
N THR A 20 -0.46 6.54 -12.50
CA THR A 20 -0.82 5.17 -12.09
C THR A 20 -1.88 5.10 -10.97
N GLN A 21 -2.30 6.26 -10.45
CA GLN A 21 -3.17 6.41 -9.28
C GLN A 21 -2.61 5.66 -8.05
N THR A 22 -1.31 5.74 -7.80
CA THR A 22 -0.65 4.97 -6.74
C THR A 22 -0.17 5.87 -5.60
N ILE A 23 -0.58 5.55 -4.38
CA ILE A 23 -0.01 6.11 -3.15
C ILE A 23 1.18 5.24 -2.73
N ALA A 24 2.35 5.85 -2.56
CA ALA A 24 3.54 5.17 -2.05
C ALA A 24 3.68 5.42 -0.54
N LEU A 25 3.78 4.35 0.23
CA LEU A 25 4.02 4.39 1.67
C LEU A 25 5.30 3.66 2.06
N PRO A 26 6.00 4.07 3.13
CA PRO A 26 7.15 3.34 3.63
C PRO A 26 6.76 1.94 4.12
N PRO A 27 7.62 0.92 3.92
CA PRO A 27 7.40 -0.41 4.48
C PRO A 27 7.51 -0.37 6.02
N GLY A 28 6.89 -1.36 6.69
CA GLY A 28 6.99 -1.52 8.14
C GLY A 28 6.01 -0.68 8.97
N LEU A 29 5.13 0.10 8.33
CA LEU A 29 4.00 0.72 9.02
C LEU A 29 3.02 -0.36 9.50
N ASP A 30 2.55 -0.24 10.74
CA ASP A 30 1.41 -1.02 11.19
C ASP A 30 0.12 -0.59 10.48
N ARG A 31 -0.96 -1.33 10.72
CA ARG A 31 -2.24 -1.11 10.07
C ARG A 31 -2.84 0.28 10.39
N SER A 32 -2.74 0.74 11.64
CA SER A 32 -3.26 2.05 12.05
C SER A 32 -2.51 3.18 11.36
N HIS A 33 -1.17 3.14 11.37
CA HIS A 33 -0.34 4.14 10.72
C HIS A 33 -0.52 4.12 9.20
N THR A 34 -0.72 2.94 8.59
CA THR A 34 -1.04 2.81 7.16
C THR A 34 -2.36 3.51 6.82
N VAL A 35 -3.43 3.25 7.58
CA VAL A 35 -4.73 3.91 7.38
C VAL A 35 -4.59 5.43 7.52
N THR A 36 -3.92 5.89 8.57
CA THR A 36 -3.72 7.33 8.82
C THR A 36 -2.96 7.99 7.68
N ALA A 37 -1.85 7.38 7.23
CA ALA A 37 -1.03 7.93 6.15
C ALA A 37 -1.80 7.98 4.82
N VAL A 38 -2.52 6.91 4.45
CA VAL A 38 -3.36 6.92 3.24
C VAL A 38 -4.43 8.00 3.33
N ARG A 39 -5.12 8.12 4.47
CA ARG A 39 -6.16 9.13 4.64
C ARG A 39 -5.62 10.56 4.56
N ALA A 40 -4.42 10.81 5.08
CA ALA A 40 -3.77 12.12 4.95
C ALA A 40 -3.55 12.47 3.46
N VAL A 41 -3.00 11.54 2.66
CA VAL A 41 -2.82 11.74 1.23
C VAL A 41 -4.16 11.95 0.51
N LEU A 42 -5.19 11.17 0.85
CA LEU A 42 -6.52 11.33 0.26
C LEU A 42 -7.20 12.65 0.63
N ALA A 43 -6.93 13.17 1.83
CA ALA A 43 -7.41 14.49 2.25
C ALA A 43 -6.78 15.62 1.43
N GLU A 44 -5.47 15.55 1.14
CA GLU A 44 -4.79 16.50 0.23
C GLU A 44 -5.35 16.44 -1.20
N LEU A 45 -5.86 15.27 -1.62
CA LEU A 45 -6.56 15.11 -2.90
C LEU A 45 -8.05 15.51 -2.85
N ALA A 46 -8.51 16.09 -1.74
CA ALA A 46 -9.90 16.46 -1.48
C ALA A 46 -10.89 15.28 -1.63
N ILE A 47 -10.46 14.06 -1.30
CA ILE A 47 -11.31 12.86 -1.29
C ILE A 47 -11.81 12.63 0.14
N PRO A 48 -13.11 12.84 0.45
CA PRO A 48 -13.65 12.65 1.79
C PRO A 48 -13.42 11.23 2.30
N GLN A 49 -12.96 11.11 3.55
CA GLN A 49 -12.67 9.81 4.17
C GLN A 49 -13.61 9.52 5.35
N PRO A 50 -14.11 8.29 5.49
CA PRO A 50 -14.87 7.87 6.66
C PRO A 50 -13.99 7.81 7.90
N GLN A 51 -14.63 7.64 9.07
CA GLN A 51 -13.92 7.49 10.34
C GLN A 51 -13.02 6.24 10.37
N PHE A 52 -13.43 5.16 9.70
CA PHE A 52 -12.73 3.86 9.68
C PHE A 52 -12.40 3.41 8.25
N GLY A 53 -11.20 2.83 8.08
CA GLY A 53 -10.71 2.38 6.78
C GLY A 53 -10.32 3.55 5.87
N ALA A 54 -10.21 3.27 4.57
CA ALA A 54 -9.98 4.30 3.55
C ALA A 54 -10.77 3.95 2.28
N LEU A 55 -11.40 4.96 1.70
CA LEU A 55 -12.19 4.84 0.47
C LEU A 55 -11.52 5.58 -0.67
N CYS A 56 -11.61 4.96 -1.83
CA CYS A 56 -11.29 5.54 -3.11
C CYS A 56 -12.32 6.61 -3.49
N TYR A 57 -11.98 7.48 -4.46
CA TYR A 57 -12.91 8.48 -4.98
C TYR A 57 -14.19 7.85 -5.58
N CYS A 58 -14.13 6.60 -6.02
CA CYS A 58 -15.30 5.86 -6.52
C CYS A 58 -16.13 5.19 -5.41
N GLY A 59 -15.79 5.40 -4.13
CA GLY A 59 -16.45 4.79 -2.98
C GLY A 59 -15.99 3.37 -2.63
N ALA A 60 -15.14 2.74 -3.44
CA ALA A 60 -14.59 1.42 -3.15
C ALA A 60 -13.57 1.46 -2.01
N SER A 61 -13.56 0.43 -1.15
CA SER A 61 -12.55 0.28 -0.09
C SER A 61 -11.16 0.04 -0.67
N LEU A 62 -10.16 0.75 -0.14
CA LEU A 62 -8.76 0.53 -0.50
C LEU A 62 -8.21 -0.71 0.21
N ASP A 63 -7.43 -1.51 -0.53
CA ASP A 63 -6.62 -2.56 0.07
C ASP A 63 -5.36 -1.94 0.68
N LEU A 64 -5.32 -1.96 2.02
CA LEU A 64 -4.25 -1.40 2.83
C LEU A 64 -3.34 -2.48 3.43
N SER A 65 -3.54 -3.73 3.03
CA SER A 65 -2.71 -4.83 3.50
C SER A 65 -1.29 -4.63 2.96
N PRO A 66 -0.24 -4.74 3.80
CA PRO A 66 1.12 -4.82 3.30
C PRO A 66 1.17 -5.97 2.30
N ARG A 67 1.32 -5.65 1.00
CA ARG A 67 1.73 -6.66 0.03
C ARG A 67 3.16 -7.03 0.40
N ILE A 68 3.29 -8.07 1.21
CA ILE A 68 4.54 -8.83 1.31
C ILE A 68 4.82 -9.24 -0.13
N PRO A 69 5.87 -8.70 -0.79
CA PRO A 69 6.27 -9.20 -2.08
C PRO A 69 6.45 -10.69 -1.89
N GLN A 70 5.74 -11.50 -2.69
CA GLN A 70 5.78 -12.96 -2.62
C GLN A 70 7.17 -13.39 -2.16
N GLN A 71 7.22 -14.12 -1.03
CA GLN A 71 8.38 -14.92 -0.66
C GLN A 71 9.00 -15.38 -1.97
N ARG A 72 10.26 -15.04 -2.23
CA ARG A 72 11.02 -15.76 -3.23
C ARG A 72 10.88 -17.22 -2.81
N THR A 73 10.00 -17.97 -3.48
CA THR A 73 10.09 -19.41 -3.58
C THR A 73 11.35 -19.63 -4.41
N GLY A 74 12.50 -19.39 -3.80
CA GLY A 74 13.75 -19.93 -4.27
C GLY A 74 13.61 -21.42 -4.06
N GLU A 75 13.46 -22.14 -5.15
CA GLU A 75 13.68 -23.58 -5.22
C GLU A 75 15.03 -23.90 -4.59
N GLN A 76 15.05 -24.28 -3.32
CA GLN A 76 16.04 -25.22 -2.81
C GLN A 76 15.28 -26.23 -1.97
N ALA A 77 14.65 -27.16 -2.69
CA ALA A 77 14.30 -28.46 -2.15
C ALA A 77 15.55 -29.01 -1.45
N VAL A 78 15.38 -29.28 -0.16
CA VAL A 78 16.32 -30.06 0.66
C VAL A 78 16.53 -31.38 -0.08
N THR A 79 17.66 -31.53 -0.76
CA THR A 79 18.10 -32.83 -1.26
C THR A 79 18.77 -33.53 -0.10
N HIS A 80 18.00 -34.44 0.49
CA HIS A 80 18.35 -35.70 1.14
C HIS A 80 19.66 -35.77 1.96
N GLY A 81 19.48 -36.14 3.23
CA GLY A 81 20.51 -36.81 3.98
C GLY A 81 20.96 -38.10 3.29
N ALA A 82 22.26 -38.36 3.40
CA ALA A 82 22.90 -39.66 3.45
C ALA A 82 24.13 -39.51 4.34
#